data_AF-A0A6L6ENF3-F1
#
_entry.id   AF-A0A6L6ENF3-F1
#
_cell.length_a   1.000
_cell.length_b   1.000
_cell.length_c   1.000
_cell.angle_alpha   90.00
_cell.angle_beta   90.00
_cell.angle_gamma   90.00
#
_symmetry.space_group_name_H-M   'P 1'
#
loop_
_entity.id
_entity.type
_entity.pdbx_description
1 polymer ?
#
loop_
_entity_poly.entity_id
_entity_poly.type
_entity_poly.pdbx_seq_one_letter_code
_entity_poly.pdbx_strand_id
1 'polypeptide(L)'
;MHLIDFPNGAYLRQSIESDRADLYRVCVQTGIIGSDASHLFRMPQMLGEIYVGPYLTFEPNYSFTIVDGEITGYLLATLDTAAFEEREEVQWWPALRSKYLNVGIENFTDEEKSLFAHMQNPPRTPKAITDEFPSQLHIDLVTKSQRKGFGKPLIMYLLKQLT
;
A
#
# COMPACT_ATOMS: atom_id res chain seq x y z
N MET A 1 -11.49 7.58 16.18
CA MET A 1 -10.61 8.53 16.91
C MET A 1 -9.54 9.01 15.94
N HIS A 2 -9.23 10.30 15.92
CA HIS A 2 -8.19 10.86 15.06
C HIS A 2 -6.83 10.75 15.77
N LEU A 3 -5.80 10.42 15.00
CA LEU A 3 -4.41 10.31 15.45
C LEU A 3 -3.63 11.60 15.17
N ILE A 4 -4.01 12.29 14.08
CA ILE A 4 -3.51 13.60 13.69
C ILE A 4 -4.70 14.38 13.10
N ASP A 5 -4.85 15.64 13.49
CA ASP A 5 -5.76 16.59 12.86
C ASP A 5 -4.92 17.65 12.11
N PHE A 6 -5.27 17.93 10.85
CA PHE A 6 -4.64 18.94 10.04
C PHE A 6 -5.46 20.24 10.01
N PRO A 7 -4.82 21.41 9.84
CA PRO A 7 -5.53 22.70 9.86
C PRO A 7 -6.64 22.86 8.81
N ASN A 8 -6.58 22.10 7.72
CA ASN A 8 -7.57 22.14 6.64
C ASN A 8 -8.77 21.18 6.87
N GLY A 9 -8.86 20.55 8.05
CA GLY A 9 -9.91 19.58 8.39
C GLY A 9 -9.63 18.15 7.94
N ALA A 10 -8.51 17.89 7.27
CA ALA A 10 -8.06 16.54 7.02
C ALA A 10 -7.58 15.88 8.32
N TYR A 11 -7.61 14.56 8.40
CA TYR A 11 -7.15 13.82 9.58
C TYR A 11 -6.57 12.45 9.24
N LEU A 12 -5.72 11.95 10.13
CA LEU A 12 -5.22 10.58 10.13
C LEU A 12 -6.01 9.74 11.13
N ARG A 13 -6.39 8.52 10.76
CA ARG A 13 -6.96 7.53 11.68
C ARG A 13 -6.44 6.13 11.37
N GLN A 14 -6.66 5.19 12.29
CA GLN A 14 -6.47 3.77 12.00
C GLN A 14 -7.32 3.38 10.78
N SER A 15 -6.74 2.58 9.88
CA SER A 15 -7.49 1.98 8.79
C SER A 15 -8.47 0.94 9.34
N ILE A 16 -9.61 0.81 8.67
CA ILE A 16 -10.61 -0.22 8.93
C ILE A 16 -10.88 -0.99 7.65
N GLU A 17 -11.44 -2.19 7.75
CA GLU A 17 -11.64 -3.06 6.58
C GLU A 17 -12.47 -2.40 5.46
N SER A 18 -13.46 -1.57 5.82
CA SER A 18 -14.26 -0.84 4.82
C SER A 18 -13.47 0.19 4.01
N ASP A 19 -12.26 0.56 4.43
CA ASP A 19 -11.38 1.47 3.68
C ASP A 19 -10.68 0.77 2.52
N ARG A 20 -10.59 -0.58 2.52
CA ARG A 20 -9.71 -1.35 1.62
C ARG A 20 -9.88 -0.96 0.16
N ALA A 21 -11.12 -0.89 -0.33
CA ALA A 21 -11.40 -0.54 -1.72
C ALA A 21 -10.93 0.89 -2.07
N ASP A 22 -11.10 1.84 -1.15
CA ASP A 22 -10.66 3.22 -1.33
C ASP A 22 -9.13 3.33 -1.26
N LEU A 23 -8.47 2.57 -0.40
CA LEU A 23 -7.01 2.54 -0.32
C LEU A 23 -6.38 1.90 -1.56
N TYR A 24 -7.03 0.89 -2.15
CA TYR A 24 -6.61 0.35 -3.45
C TYR A 24 -6.78 1.38 -4.55
N ARG A 25 -7.88 2.15 -4.55
CA ARG A 25 -8.05 3.28 -5.48
C ARG A 25 -6.93 4.30 -5.33
N VAL A 26 -6.59 4.70 -4.10
CA VAL A 26 -5.47 5.64 -3.84
C VAL A 26 -4.16 5.09 -4.39
N CYS A 27 -3.87 3.80 -4.18
CA CYS A 27 -2.66 3.15 -4.69
C CYS A 27 -2.56 3.26 -6.22
N VAL A 28 -3.67 2.99 -6.92
CA VAL A 28 -3.73 3.14 -8.39
C VAL A 28 -3.57 4.60 -8.81
N GLN A 29 -4.22 5.53 -8.10
CA GLN A 29 -4.13 6.97 -8.36
C GLN A 29 -2.75 7.58 -8.08
N THR A 30 -1.82 6.79 -7.55
CA THR A 30 -0.43 7.17 -7.26
C THR A 30 0.60 6.26 -7.94
N GLY A 31 0.15 5.28 -8.74
CA GLY A 31 1.00 4.23 -9.31
C GLY A 31 2.00 4.65 -10.40
N ILE A 32 1.89 5.86 -10.98
CA ILE A 32 2.89 6.41 -11.92
C ILE A 32 3.74 7.45 -11.20
N ILE A 33 4.69 7.01 -10.39
CA ILE A 33 5.62 7.91 -9.68
C ILE A 33 4.83 9.01 -8.91
N GLY A 34 3.78 8.60 -8.20
CA GLY A 34 2.89 9.49 -7.46
C GLY A 34 1.77 10.14 -8.28
N SER A 35 1.62 9.79 -9.56
CA SER A 35 0.53 10.22 -10.45
C SER A 35 -0.43 9.07 -10.81
N ASP A 36 -1.58 9.42 -11.39
CA ASP A 36 -2.68 8.48 -11.63
C ASP A 36 -2.35 7.44 -12.71
N ALA A 37 -2.37 6.16 -12.30
CA ALA A 37 -2.12 5.01 -13.14
C ALA A 37 -3.38 4.32 -13.66
N SER A 38 -4.58 4.79 -13.30
CA SER A 38 -5.85 4.09 -13.55
C SER A 38 -6.07 3.71 -15.02
N HIS A 39 -5.58 4.54 -15.95
CA HIS A 39 -5.70 4.33 -17.39
C HIS A 39 -4.83 3.18 -17.94
N LEU A 40 -3.90 2.65 -17.14
CA LEU A 40 -2.99 1.56 -17.52
C LEU A 40 -3.53 0.16 -17.16
N PHE A 41 -4.64 0.08 -16.41
CA PHE A 41 -5.16 -1.18 -15.88
C PHE A 41 -6.58 -1.46 -16.36
N ARG A 42 -6.85 -2.73 -16.68
CA ARG A 42 -8.22 -3.29 -16.80
C ARG A 42 -8.77 -3.75 -15.45
N MET A 43 -7.88 -4.19 -14.57
CA MET A 43 -8.09 -4.67 -13.21
C MET A 43 -7.27 -3.82 -12.23
N PRO A 44 -7.63 -2.54 -12.04
CA PRO A 44 -6.85 -1.59 -11.24
C PRO A 44 -6.60 -2.07 -9.81
N GLN A 45 -7.51 -2.85 -9.23
CA GLN A 45 -7.35 -3.43 -7.89
C GLN A 45 -6.09 -4.28 -7.72
N MET A 46 -5.52 -4.84 -8.80
CA MET A 46 -4.33 -5.69 -8.75
C MET A 46 -3.15 -4.96 -8.10
N LEU A 47 -2.99 -3.66 -8.35
CA LEU A 47 -1.92 -2.86 -7.77
C LEU A 47 -2.07 -2.73 -6.26
N GLY A 48 -3.29 -2.42 -5.79
CA GLY A 48 -3.58 -2.33 -4.37
C GLY A 48 -3.48 -3.69 -3.66
N GLU A 49 -3.85 -4.78 -4.33
CA GLU A 49 -3.67 -6.14 -3.80
C GLU A 49 -2.21 -6.51 -3.59
N ILE A 50 -1.28 -5.98 -4.40
CA ILE A 50 0.15 -6.19 -4.19
C ILE A 50 0.70 -5.27 -3.10
N TYR A 51 0.43 -3.97 -3.18
CA TYR A 51 1.18 -2.97 -2.40
C TYR A 51 0.46 -2.42 -1.16
N VAL A 52 -0.82 -2.75 -0.96
CA VAL A 52 -1.64 -2.25 0.17
C VAL A 52 -2.27 -3.39 0.96
N GLY A 53 -2.87 -4.36 0.26
CA GLY A 53 -3.64 -5.45 0.86
C GLY A 53 -2.95 -6.23 1.98
N PRO A 54 -1.67 -6.62 1.81
CA PRO A 54 -0.87 -7.29 2.84
C PRO A 54 -0.75 -6.49 4.13
N TYR A 55 -0.48 -5.18 4.03
CA TYR A 55 -0.35 -4.31 5.20
C TYR A 55 -1.65 -4.22 5.99
N LEU A 56 -2.77 -3.99 5.31
CA LEU A 56 -4.09 -3.92 5.96
C LEU A 56 -4.45 -5.22 6.69
N THR A 57 -3.91 -6.35 6.24
CA THR A 57 -4.25 -7.69 6.75
C THR A 57 -3.30 -8.13 7.85
N PHE A 58 -1.98 -8.00 7.65
CA PHE A 58 -0.97 -8.53 8.56
C PHE A 58 -0.42 -7.48 9.53
N GLU A 59 -0.56 -6.20 9.20
CA GLU A 59 -0.05 -5.08 10.00
C GLU A 59 -1.16 -4.04 10.28
N PRO A 60 -2.35 -4.46 10.79
CA PRO A 60 -3.46 -3.54 10.97
C PRO A 60 -3.14 -2.41 11.95
N ASN A 61 -2.25 -2.64 12.92
CA ASN A 61 -1.80 -1.62 13.89
C ASN A 61 -0.90 -0.53 13.25
N TYR A 62 -0.28 -0.84 12.12
CA TYR A 62 0.61 0.06 11.38
C TYR A 62 0.00 0.50 10.04
N SER A 63 -1.32 0.37 9.91
CA SER A 63 -2.08 0.77 8.74
C SER A 63 -3.03 1.93 9.06
N PHE A 64 -2.83 3.05 8.38
CA PHE A 64 -3.55 4.29 8.64
C PHE A 64 -4.13 4.90 7.37
N THR A 65 -5.29 5.52 7.53
CA THR A 65 -6.07 6.17 6.45
C THR A 65 -6.01 7.69 6.62
N ILE A 66 -5.66 8.42 5.56
CA ILE A 66 -5.77 9.87 5.49
C ILE A 66 -7.11 10.25 4.85
N VAL A 67 -7.90 11.05 5.57
CA VAL A 67 -9.19 11.55 5.12
C VAL A 67 -9.13 13.07 4.92
N ASP A 68 -9.48 13.55 3.73
CA ASP A 68 -9.61 14.97 3.35
C ASP A 68 -10.94 15.12 2.56
N GLY A 69 -12.05 15.17 3.29
CA GLY A 69 -13.43 15.02 2.76
C GLY A 69 -13.78 13.59 2.33
N GLU A 70 -12.83 12.88 1.71
CA GLU A 70 -12.86 11.46 1.39
C GLU A 70 -11.50 10.81 1.69
N ILE A 71 -11.38 9.50 1.50
CA ILE A 71 -10.09 8.81 1.61
C ILE A 71 -9.17 9.24 0.45
N THR A 72 -8.08 9.91 0.81
CA THR A 72 -7.15 10.54 -0.14
C THR A 72 -5.70 10.07 0.03
N GLY A 73 -5.44 9.20 0.99
CA GLY A 73 -4.11 8.69 1.24
C GLY A 73 -4.07 7.53 2.22
N TYR A 74 -2.92 6.90 2.29
CA TYR A 74 -2.57 5.94 3.34
C TYR A 74 -1.17 6.17 3.88
N LEU A 75 -0.94 5.57 5.03
CA LEU A 75 0.36 5.41 5.65
C LEU A 75 0.43 3.99 6.21
N LEU A 76 1.33 3.17 5.69
CA LEU A 76 1.43 1.74 5.95
C LEU A 76 2.86 1.41 6.38
N ALA A 77 3.03 0.43 7.27
CA ALA A 77 4.34 -0.11 7.60
C ALA A 77 4.29 -1.54 8.12
N THR A 78 5.47 -2.17 8.15
CA THR A 78 5.75 -3.35 8.96
C THR A 78 7.00 -3.11 9.79
N LEU A 79 7.06 -3.67 10.99
CA LEU A 79 8.24 -3.60 11.85
C LEU A 79 9.37 -4.52 11.39
N ASP A 80 9.02 -5.66 10.78
CA ASP A 80 9.93 -6.72 10.36
C ASP A 80 9.60 -7.15 8.93
N THR A 81 10.30 -6.55 7.98
CA THR A 81 10.19 -6.82 6.54
C THR A 81 10.42 -8.29 6.22
N ALA A 82 11.38 -8.94 6.88
CA ALA A 82 11.71 -10.34 6.58
C ALA A 82 10.55 -11.27 6.98
N ALA A 83 9.97 -11.05 8.16
CA ALA A 83 8.81 -11.79 8.63
C ALA A 83 7.54 -11.44 7.84
N PHE A 84 7.38 -10.17 7.43
CA PHE A 84 6.25 -9.73 6.61
C PHE A 84 6.23 -10.44 5.25
N GLU A 85 7.35 -10.39 4.53
CA GLU A 85 7.51 -11.05 3.22
C GLU A 85 7.34 -12.58 3.32
N GLU A 86 7.76 -13.21 4.44
CA GLU A 86 7.50 -14.63 4.68
C GLU A 86 6.01 -14.93 4.85
N ARG A 87 5.28 -14.07 5.59
CA ARG A 87 3.82 -14.19 5.72
C ARG A 87 3.12 -13.99 4.38
N GLU A 88 3.59 -13.06 3.55
CA GLU A 88 3.05 -12.88 2.20
C GLU A 88 3.21 -14.14 1.34
N GLU A 89 4.38 -14.77 1.35
CA GLU A 89 4.64 -16.00 0.59
C GLU A 89 3.73 -17.16 1.01
N VAL A 90 3.46 -17.29 2.31
CA VAL A 90 2.63 -18.38 2.83
C VAL A 90 1.13 -18.08 2.69
N GLN A 91 0.70 -16.84 2.92
CA GLN A 91 -0.71 -16.51 3.17
C GLN A 91 -1.33 -15.57 2.13
N TRP A 92 -0.54 -14.79 1.40
CA TRP A 92 -1.05 -13.77 0.48
C TRP A 92 -0.87 -14.18 -0.98
N TRP A 93 0.38 -14.39 -1.41
CA TRP A 93 0.71 -14.66 -2.81
C TRP A 93 -0.01 -15.89 -3.39
N PRO A 94 -0.19 -17.02 -2.67
CA PRO A 94 -0.91 -18.17 -3.23
C PRO A 94 -2.34 -17.84 -3.68
N ALA A 95 -3.07 -17.05 -2.90
CA ALA A 95 -4.43 -16.65 -3.22
C ALA A 95 -4.48 -15.72 -4.44
N LEU A 96 -3.57 -14.73 -4.52
CA LEU A 96 -3.49 -13.82 -5.65
C LEU A 96 -3.06 -14.54 -6.93
N ARG A 97 -2.04 -15.40 -6.85
CA ARG A 97 -1.58 -16.25 -7.96
C ARG A 97 -2.74 -17.08 -8.52
N SER A 98 -3.52 -17.74 -7.66
CA SER A 98 -4.68 -18.53 -8.09
C SER A 98 -5.79 -17.66 -8.70
N LYS A 99 -6.08 -16.50 -8.10
CA LYS A 99 -7.11 -15.57 -8.60
C LYS A 99 -6.79 -15.10 -10.01
N TYR A 100 -5.55 -14.66 -10.25
CA TYR A 100 -5.16 -14.06 -11.52
C TYR A 100 -4.77 -15.07 -12.58
N LEU A 101 -4.34 -16.28 -12.21
CA LEU A 101 -4.15 -17.37 -13.17
C LEU A 101 -5.44 -17.71 -13.92
N ASN A 102 -6.59 -17.67 -13.22
CA ASN A 102 -7.91 -17.92 -13.81
C ASN A 102 -8.37 -16.85 -14.80
N VAL A 103 -7.76 -15.66 -14.78
CA VAL A 103 -8.09 -14.58 -15.72
C VAL A 103 -7.43 -14.78 -17.08
N GLY A 104 -6.26 -15.42 -17.13
CA GLY A 104 -5.49 -15.61 -18.37
C GLY A 104 -4.62 -14.38 -18.72
N ILE A 105 -3.34 -14.62 -19.01
CA ILE A 105 -2.33 -13.58 -19.27
C ILE A 105 -2.63 -12.74 -20.52
N GLU A 106 -3.37 -13.30 -21.47
CA GLU A 106 -3.82 -12.64 -22.69
C GLU A 106 -4.83 -11.52 -22.43
N ASN A 107 -5.49 -11.54 -21.26
CA ASN A 107 -6.46 -10.53 -20.86
C ASN A 107 -5.83 -9.35 -20.11
N PHE A 108 -4.54 -9.42 -19.82
CA PHE A 108 -3.79 -8.38 -19.10
C PHE A 108 -3.26 -7.28 -20.01
N THR A 109 -3.25 -6.05 -19.49
CA THR A 109 -2.40 -4.97 -20.00
C THR A 109 -0.92 -5.28 -19.75
N ASP A 110 0.00 -4.49 -20.31
CA ASP A 110 1.43 -4.73 -20.12
C ASP A 110 1.88 -4.46 -18.67
N GLU A 111 1.24 -3.50 -18.00
CA GLU A 111 1.41 -3.24 -16.58
C GLU A 111 0.92 -4.42 -15.73
N GLU A 112 -0.24 -4.99 -16.07
CA GLU A 112 -0.79 -6.15 -15.37
C GLU A 112 0.04 -7.42 -15.58
N LYS A 113 0.63 -7.62 -16.76
CA LYS A 113 1.60 -8.71 -16.99
C LYS A 113 2.82 -8.55 -16.09
N SER A 114 3.29 -7.31 -15.92
CA SER A 114 4.42 -7.01 -15.04
C SER A 114 4.07 -7.28 -13.57
N LEU A 115 2.87 -6.88 -13.13
CA LEU A 115 2.36 -7.20 -11.79
C LEU A 115 2.16 -8.72 -11.60
N PHE A 116 1.64 -9.42 -12.61
CA PHE A 116 1.47 -10.86 -12.55
C PHE A 116 2.81 -11.57 -12.42
N ALA A 117 3.82 -11.17 -13.20
CA ALA A 117 5.18 -11.69 -13.09
C ALA A 117 5.79 -11.42 -11.72
N HIS A 118 5.56 -10.22 -11.15
CA HIS A 118 5.96 -9.88 -9.80
C HIS A 118 5.34 -10.83 -8.77
N MET A 119 4.04 -11.12 -8.86
CA MET A 119 3.38 -12.07 -7.95
C MET A 119 3.94 -13.49 -8.05
N GLN A 120 4.42 -13.92 -9.23
CA GLN A 120 5.00 -15.26 -9.41
C GLN A 120 6.34 -15.41 -8.68
N ASN A 121 7.14 -14.35 -8.64
CA ASN A 121 8.46 -14.34 -8.02
C ASN A 121 8.72 -12.98 -7.34
N PRO A 122 8.06 -12.71 -6.21
CA PRO A 122 8.20 -11.44 -5.51
C PRO A 122 9.65 -11.31 -5.01
N PRO A 123 10.33 -10.18 -5.29
CA PRO A 123 11.68 -9.95 -4.81
C PRO A 123 11.67 -9.88 -3.28
N ARG A 124 12.64 -10.55 -2.63
CA ARG A 124 12.88 -10.42 -1.20
C ARG A 124 13.85 -9.26 -0.94
N THR A 125 13.61 -8.50 0.12
CA THR A 125 14.52 -7.46 0.56
C THR A 125 15.84 -8.09 1.02
N PRO A 126 17.02 -7.60 0.57
CA PRO A 126 18.30 -8.19 0.95
C PRO A 126 18.52 -8.17 2.46
N LYS A 127 19.02 -9.27 3.02
CA LYS A 127 19.29 -9.40 4.46
C LYS A 127 20.19 -8.29 5.01
N ALA A 128 21.19 -7.86 4.23
CA ALA A 128 22.07 -6.78 4.62
C ALA A 128 21.33 -5.44 4.86
N ILE A 129 20.19 -5.23 4.20
CA ILE A 129 19.33 -4.06 4.43
C ILE A 129 18.44 -4.30 5.65
N THR A 130 17.79 -5.46 5.77
CA THR A 130 16.87 -5.72 6.88
C THR A 130 17.57 -5.89 8.23
N ASP A 131 18.87 -6.22 8.24
CA ASP A 131 19.70 -6.24 9.45
C ASP A 131 19.93 -4.83 10.04
N GLU A 132 19.97 -3.79 9.20
CA GLU A 132 20.17 -2.40 9.62
C GLU A 132 18.84 -1.63 9.70
N PHE A 133 17.91 -1.92 8.79
CA PHE A 133 16.61 -1.27 8.62
C PHE A 133 15.52 -2.35 8.55
N PRO A 134 15.11 -2.92 9.70
CA PRO A 134 14.16 -4.05 9.73
C PRO A 134 12.75 -3.65 9.28
N SER A 135 12.40 -2.37 9.42
CA SER A 135 11.06 -1.86 9.07
C SER A 135 11.03 -1.24 7.67
N GLN A 136 9.89 -1.36 7.00
CA GLN A 136 9.59 -0.66 5.76
C GLN A 136 8.25 0.06 5.84
N LEU A 137 8.07 1.10 5.02
CA LEU A 137 6.85 1.90 5.00
C LEU A 137 6.45 2.35 3.60
N HIS A 138 5.15 2.54 3.40
CA HIS A 138 4.55 3.14 2.22
C HIS A 138 3.69 4.33 2.63
N ILE A 139 3.84 5.45 1.93
CA ILE A 139 2.98 6.62 2.08
C ILE A 139 2.58 7.10 0.70
N ASP A 140 1.28 7.25 0.49
CA ASP A 140 0.76 7.81 -0.75
C ASP A 140 -0.37 8.79 -0.46
N LEU A 141 -0.36 9.88 -1.24
CA LEU A 141 -1.36 10.92 -1.23
C LEU A 141 -1.73 11.17 -2.68
N VAL A 142 -3.02 11.11 -3.01
CA VAL A 142 -3.50 11.46 -4.36
C VAL A 142 -3.10 12.91 -4.68
N THR A 143 -2.94 13.23 -5.97
CA THR A 143 -2.42 14.53 -6.44
C THR A 143 -3.05 15.75 -5.76
N LYS A 144 -4.38 15.73 -5.56
CA LYS A 144 -5.12 16.83 -4.93
C LYS A 144 -4.84 17.03 -3.43
N SER A 145 -4.20 16.06 -2.76
CA SER A 145 -3.83 16.10 -1.34
C SER A 145 -2.31 16.24 -1.14
N GLN A 146 -1.52 16.23 -2.22
CA GLN A 146 -0.10 16.52 -2.17
C GLN A 146 0.16 18.02 -1.92
N ARG A 147 1.37 18.35 -1.45
CA ARG A 147 1.84 19.74 -1.21
C ARG A 147 0.99 20.57 -0.22
N LYS A 148 0.10 19.92 0.54
CA LYS A 148 -0.68 20.53 1.65
C LYS A 148 0.00 20.47 3.02
N GLY A 149 1.25 20.01 3.07
CA GLY A 149 2.00 19.88 4.33
C GLY A 149 1.75 18.59 5.11
N PHE A 150 1.04 17.60 4.54
CA PHE A 150 0.74 16.33 5.22
C PHE A 150 1.95 15.41 5.39
N GLY A 151 2.83 15.33 4.39
CA GLY A 151 3.87 14.29 4.33
C GLY A 151 4.80 14.23 5.55
N LYS A 152 5.34 15.38 5.99
CA LYS A 152 6.28 15.42 7.14
C LYS A 152 5.61 14.99 8.45
N PRO A 153 4.46 15.54 8.86
CA PRO A 153 3.73 15.05 10.05
C PRO A 153 3.42 13.55 9.99
N LEU A 154 2.99 13.03 8.84
CA LEU A 154 2.66 11.61 8.66
C LEU A 154 3.89 10.72 8.89
N ILE A 155 5.00 11.01 8.20
CA ILE A 155 6.25 10.25 8.38
C ILE A 155 6.74 10.33 9.82
N MET A 156 6.75 11.52 10.43
CA MET A 156 7.20 11.68 11.81
C MET A 156 6.31 10.93 12.81
N TYR A 157 5.01 10.84 12.55
CA TYR A 157 4.11 10.03 13.36
C TYR A 157 4.46 8.54 13.25
N LEU A 158 4.60 8.03 12.02
CA LEU A 158 4.90 6.61 11.80
C LEU A 158 6.26 6.22 12.37
N LEU A 159 7.31 7.02 12.15
CA LEU A 159 8.64 6.74 12.68
C LEU A 159 8.66 6.61 14.21
N LYS A 160 7.77 7.31 14.94
CA LYS A 160 7.62 7.15 16.40
C LYS A 160 6.94 5.84 16.80
N GLN A 161 6.27 5.16 15.88
CA GLN A 161 5.64 3.86 16.10
C GLN A 161 6.58 2.69 15.79
N LEU A 162 7.69 2.93 15.07
CA LEU A 162 8.66 1.91 14.64
C LEU A 162 9.79 1.68 15.66
N THR A 163 9.56 2.04 16.93
CA THR A 163 10.55 1.96 18.02
C THR A 163 10.32 0.75 18.90
#